data_AF-A0A836P5I4-F1
#
_entry.id   AF-A0A836P5I4-F1
#
_cell.length_a   1.000
_cell.length_b   1.000
_cell.length_c   1.000
_cell.angle_alpha   90.00
_cell.angle_beta   90.00
_cell.angle_gamma   90.00
#
_symmetry.space_group_name_H-M   'P 1'
#
loop_
_entity.id
_entity.type
_entity.pdbx_description
1 polymer ?
#
loop_
_entity_poly.entity_id
_entity_poly.type
_entity_poly.pdbx_seq_one_letter_code
_entity_poly.pdbx_strand_id
1 'polypeptide(L)'
;IGVDFIAVSFCRNAQDMHDARQIAQQHGCDAQLVSKIERTEAIENLVEIVEASDVVMVARGDLGVEIGDAELPGLQKKIIRESLAQNKVVITATQMLQSMVESPIP
;
A
#
# COMPACT_ATOMS: atom_id res chain seq x y z
N ILE A 1 -3.13 22.25 7.13
CA ILE A 1 -2.47 21.69 5.93
C ILE A 1 -3.51 20.76 5.33
N GLY A 2 -4.14 21.13 4.21
CA GLY A 2 -5.08 20.24 3.53
C GLY A 2 -4.26 19.15 2.84
N VAL A 3 -4.55 17.89 3.12
CA VAL A 3 -3.88 16.74 2.51
C VAL A 3 -4.93 15.91 1.79
N ASP A 4 -4.60 15.45 0.58
CA ASP A 4 -5.53 14.64 -0.22
C ASP A 4 -5.46 13.15 0.14
N PHE A 5 -4.29 12.69 0.63
CA PHE A 5 -4.02 11.29 0.93
C PHE A 5 -3.28 11.10 2.26
N ILE A 6 -3.57 10.01 2.96
CA ILE A 6 -2.83 9.50 4.13
C ILE A 6 -2.44 8.06 3.84
N ALA A 7 -1.14 7.75 3.88
CA ALA A 7 -0.64 6.39 3.73
C ALA A 7 -0.51 5.69 5.09
N VAL A 8 -1.21 4.58 5.26
CA VAL A 8 -1.20 3.75 6.48
C VAL A 8 -0.13 2.68 6.32
N SER A 9 0.93 2.77 7.13
CA SER A 9 2.05 1.83 7.11
C SER A 9 1.76 0.61 7.96
N PHE A 10 2.31 -0.54 7.55
CA PHE A 10 2.20 -1.84 8.20
C PHE A 10 0.75 -2.23 8.49
N CYS A 11 -0.17 -1.94 7.57
CA CYS A 11 -1.55 -2.40 7.69
C CYS A 11 -1.59 -3.93 7.56
N ARG A 12 -2.34 -4.59 8.44
CA ARG A 12 -2.37 -6.06 8.55
C ARG A 12 -3.74 -6.64 8.26
N ASN A 13 -4.79 -5.85 8.42
CA ASN A 13 -6.19 -6.24 8.28
C ASN A 13 -7.05 -4.99 7.99
N ALA A 14 -8.34 -5.21 7.71
CA ALA A 14 -9.29 -4.12 7.47
C ALA A 14 -9.46 -3.18 8.68
N GLN A 15 -9.35 -3.71 9.91
CA GLN A 15 -9.54 -2.92 11.13
C GLN A 15 -8.50 -1.81 11.25
N ASP A 16 -7.23 -2.08 10.93
CA ASP A 16 -6.17 -1.05 10.92
C ASP A 16 -6.55 0.14 10.01
N MET A 17 -7.21 -0.12 8.87
CA MET A 17 -7.67 0.92 7.95
C MET A 17 -8.91 1.67 8.46
N HIS A 18 -9.84 0.96 9.09
CA HIS A 18 -11.02 1.59 9.71
C HIS A 18 -10.64 2.49 10.89
N ASP A 19 -9.71 2.04 11.72
CA ASP A 19 -9.20 2.82 12.85
C ASP A 19 -8.50 4.10 12.36
N ALA A 20 -7.64 3.98 11.34
CA ALA A 20 -6.99 5.13 10.71
C ALA A 20 -8.03 6.13 10.17
N ARG A 21 -9.11 5.66 9.54
CA ARG A 21 -10.18 6.51 9.01
C ARG A 21 -10.92 7.23 10.12
N GLN A 22 -11.28 6.51 11.17
CA GLN A 22 -11.97 7.09 12.32
C GLN A 22 -11.12 8.19 12.97
N ILE A 23 -9.83 7.95 13.18
CA ILE A 23 -8.92 8.94 13.77
C ILE A 23 -8.80 10.18 12.87
N ALA A 24 -8.67 10.01 11.55
CA ALA A 24 -8.62 11.13 10.61
C ALA A 24 -9.90 11.99 10.67
N GLN A 25 -11.06 11.34 10.63
CA GLN A 25 -12.36 12.02 10.68
C GLN A 25 -12.61 12.74 12.01
N GLN A 26 -12.17 12.16 13.14
CA GLN A 26 -12.24 12.82 14.46
C GLN A 26 -11.47 14.15 14.50
N HIS A 27 -10.47 14.31 13.63
CA HIS A 27 -9.69 15.54 13.50
C HIS A 27 -10.13 16.40 12.30
N GLY A 28 -11.29 16.11 11.69
CA GLY A 28 -11.81 16.85 10.55
C GLY A 28 -10.98 16.68 9.28
N CYS A 29 -10.30 15.54 9.11
CA CYS A 29 -9.53 15.21 7.94
C CYS A 29 -10.28 14.18 7.07
N ASP A 30 -10.64 14.59 5.85
CA ASP A 30 -11.34 13.77 4.87
C ASP A 30 -10.40 13.22 3.78
N ALA A 31 -9.11 13.10 4.07
CA ALA A 31 -8.12 12.56 3.16
C ALA A 31 -8.41 11.10 2.80
N GLN A 32 -8.10 10.72 1.56
CA GLN A 32 -8.20 9.33 1.12
C GLN A 32 -7.11 8.48 1.78
N LEU A 33 -7.46 7.27 2.19
CA LEU A 33 -6.52 6.36 2.83
C LEU A 33 -5.86 5.41 1.83
N VAL A 34 -4.54 5.35 1.90
CA VAL A 34 -3.69 4.45 1.11
C VAL A 34 -3.18 3.33 2.01
N SER A 35 -3.61 2.09 1.80
CA SER A 35 -3.01 0.94 2.49
C SER A 35 -1.66 0.60 1.90
N LYS A 36 -0.62 0.49 2.73
CA LYS A 36 0.69 0.00 2.30
C LYS A 36 0.79 -1.50 2.57
N ILE A 37 0.90 -2.26 1.49
CA ILE A 37 1.10 -3.71 1.54
C ILE A 37 2.60 -3.97 1.66
N GLU A 38 3.05 -4.22 2.89
CA GLU A 38 4.47 -4.28 3.30
C GLU A 38 4.87 -5.65 3.85
N ARG A 39 3.91 -6.49 4.23
CA ARG A 39 4.15 -7.75 4.94
C ARG A 39 3.29 -8.88 4.41
N THR A 40 3.72 -10.11 4.64
CA THR A 40 2.99 -11.34 4.29
C THR A 40 1.62 -11.44 4.97
N GLU A 41 1.49 -11.01 6.22
CA GLU A 41 0.19 -10.96 6.92
C GLU A 41 -0.86 -10.11 6.17
N ALA A 42 -0.44 -9.01 5.53
CA ALA A 42 -1.33 -8.19 4.71
C ALA A 42 -1.74 -8.89 3.39
N ILE A 43 -0.94 -9.84 2.90
CA ILE A 43 -1.26 -10.64 1.71
C ILE A 43 -2.33 -11.70 2.01
N GLU A 44 -2.35 -12.23 3.24
CA GLU A 44 -3.37 -13.16 3.71
C GLU A 44 -4.73 -12.46 3.81
N ASN A 45 -4.74 -11.22 4.30
CA ASN A 45 -5.94 -10.39 4.46
C ASN A 45 -6.15 -9.38 3.30
N LEU A 46 -5.54 -9.63 2.14
CA LEU A 46 -5.47 -8.64 1.06
C LEU A 46 -6.85 -8.14 0.62
N VAL A 47 -7.81 -9.04 0.46
CA VAL A 47 -9.16 -8.73 -0.04
C VAL A 47 -9.86 -7.71 0.87
N GLU A 48 -9.87 -7.94 2.18
CA GLU A 48 -10.53 -7.07 3.16
C GLU A 48 -9.79 -5.74 3.33
N ILE A 49 -8.45 -5.74 3.25
CA ILE A 49 -7.65 -4.50 3.29
C ILE A 49 -7.99 -3.62 2.08
N VAL A 50 -8.03 -4.22 0.88
CA VAL A 50 -8.39 -3.51 -0.36
C VAL A 50 -9.79 -2.93 -0.25
N GLU A 51 -10.75 -3.68 0.28
CA GLU A 51 -12.14 -3.23 0.45
C GLU A 51 -12.22 -1.98 1.34
N ALA A 52 -11.51 -2.00 2.48
CA ALA A 52 -11.47 -0.91 3.46
C ALA A 52 -10.64 0.32 3.03
N SER A 53 -9.85 0.20 1.95
CA SER A 53 -8.94 1.24 1.46
C SER A 53 -9.55 2.10 0.35
N ASP A 54 -9.09 3.34 0.20
CA ASP A 54 -9.42 4.17 -0.97
C ASP A 54 -8.42 3.92 -2.11
N VAL A 55 -7.15 3.73 -1.74
CA VAL A 55 -6.02 3.42 -2.64
C VAL A 55 -5.17 2.31 -2.01
N VAL A 56 -4.50 1.53 -2.83
CA VAL A 56 -3.55 0.50 -2.39
C VAL A 56 -2.14 0.84 -2.86
N MET A 57 -1.13 0.57 -2.05
CA MET A 57 0.28 0.74 -2.41
C MET A 57 1.04 -0.58 -2.26
N VAL A 58 1.71 -1.01 -3.33
CA VAL A 58 2.72 -2.07 -3.29
C VAL A 58 4.04 -1.46 -2.83
N ALA A 59 4.40 -1.67 -1.57
CA ALA A 59 5.64 -1.17 -0.99
C ALA A 59 6.76 -2.20 -1.21
N ARG A 60 7.38 -2.14 -2.39
CA ARG A 60 8.33 -3.17 -2.87
C ARG A 60 9.54 -3.36 -1.96
N GLY A 61 10.09 -2.30 -1.37
CA GLY A 61 11.24 -2.36 -0.49
C GLY A 61 10.95 -3.17 0.76
N ASP A 62 9.95 -2.78 1.55
CA ASP A 62 9.57 -3.48 2.77
C ASP A 62 9.09 -4.90 2.50
N LEU A 63 8.21 -5.06 1.49
CA LEU A 63 7.69 -6.38 1.12
C LEU A 63 8.80 -7.31 0.62
N GLY A 64 9.78 -6.78 -0.13
CA GLY A 64 10.92 -7.53 -0.63
C GLY A 64 11.86 -8.02 0.47
N VAL A 65 12.03 -7.26 1.56
CA VAL A 65 12.77 -7.73 2.75
C VAL A 65 12.07 -8.93 3.39
N GLU A 66 10.73 -8.93 3.41
CA GLU A 66 9.94 -9.99 4.05
C GLU A 66 9.91 -11.30 3.24
N ILE A 67 9.77 -11.23 1.91
CA ILE A 67 9.53 -12.41 1.05
C ILE A 67 10.71 -12.77 0.13
N GLY A 68 11.69 -11.88 0.00
CA GLY A 68 12.78 -11.97 -0.96
C GLY A 68 12.41 -11.54 -2.39
N ASP A 69 13.43 -11.12 -3.15
CA ASP A 69 13.24 -10.54 -4.50
C ASP A 69 12.60 -11.49 -5.50
N ALA A 70 12.79 -12.80 -5.35
CA ALA A 70 12.27 -13.79 -6.29
C ALA A 70 10.73 -13.88 -6.25
N GLU A 71 10.12 -13.73 -5.07
CA GLU A 71 8.68 -13.84 -4.87
C GLU A 71 7.95 -12.51 -5.14
N LEU A 72 8.67 -11.39 -5.01
CA LEU A 72 8.11 -10.04 -5.10
C LEU A 72 7.33 -9.74 -6.40
N PRO A 73 7.81 -10.09 -7.61
CA PRO A 73 7.05 -9.84 -8.84
C PRO A 73 5.69 -10.57 -8.88
N GLY A 74 5.62 -11.76 -8.28
CA GLY A 74 4.39 -12.55 -8.19
C GLY A 74 3.37 -11.87 -7.28
N LEU A 75 3.80 -11.50 -6.08
CA LEU A 75 2.93 -10.83 -5.10
C LEU A 75 2.53 -9.42 -5.54
N GLN A 76 3.42 -8.65 -6.17
CA GLN A 76 3.05 -7.36 -6.77
C GLN A 76 1.89 -7.50 -7.76
N LYS A 77 1.95 -8.48 -8.67
CA LYS A 77 0.86 -8.74 -9.63
C LYS A 77 -0.42 -9.17 -8.92
N LYS A 78 -0.34 -9.97 -7.85
CA LYS A 78 -1.49 -10.36 -7.04
C LYS A 78 -2.17 -9.13 -6.43
N ILE A 79 -1.40 -8.25 -5.78
CA ILE A 79 -1.92 -7.02 -5.17
C ILE A 79 -2.59 -6.14 -6.22
N ILE A 80 -1.91 -5.86 -7.34
CA ILE A 80 -2.46 -5.02 -8.42
C ILE A 80 -3.78 -5.59 -8.95
N ARG A 81 -3.86 -6.90 -9.20
CA ARG A 81 -5.09 -7.52 -9.72
C ARG A 81 -6.24 -7.43 -8.72
N GLU A 82 -5.98 -7.69 -7.45
CA GLU A 82 -7.00 -7.60 -6.40
C GLU A 82 -7.52 -6.17 -6.25
N SER A 83 -6.62 -5.18 -6.20
CA SER A 83 -7.00 -3.78 -6.13
C SER A 83 -7.88 -3.36 -7.31
N LEU A 84 -7.49 -3.72 -8.54
CA LEU A 84 -8.25 -3.37 -9.74
C LEU A 84 -9.59 -4.12 -9.82
N ALA A 85 -9.66 -5.37 -9.36
CA ALA A 85 -10.92 -6.13 -9.31
C ALA A 85 -11.98 -5.46 -8.43
N GLN A 86 -11.53 -4.71 -7.41
CA GLN A 86 -12.40 -3.93 -6.52
C GLN A 86 -12.47 -2.44 -6.90
N ASN A 87 -12.05 -2.07 -8.12
CA ASN A 87 -12.02 -0.70 -8.63
C ASN A 87 -11.20 0.28 -7.76
N LYS A 88 -10.16 -0.20 -7.09
CA LYS A 88 -9.25 0.63 -6.30
C LYS A 88 -8.05 1.07 -7.15
N VAL A 89 -7.62 2.31 -6.95
CA VAL A 89 -6.35 2.80 -7.51
C VAL A 89 -5.19 2.08 -6.82
N VAL A 90 -4.13 1.77 -7.58
CA VAL A 90 -2.94 1.11 -7.04
C VAL A 90 -1.65 1.84 -7.41
N ILE A 91 -0.76 2.01 -6.43
CA ILE A 91 0.54 2.65 -6.56
C ILE A 91 1.63 1.59 -6.42
N THR A 92 2.56 1.51 -7.37
CA THR A 92 3.80 0.73 -7.18
C THR A 92 4.88 1.65 -6.67
N ALA A 93 5.39 1.38 -5.46
CA ALA A 93 6.30 2.30 -4.76
C ALA A 93 7.63 1.66 -4.43
N THR A 94 8.64 2.51 -4.26
CA THR A 94 10.03 2.21 -3.86
C THR A 94 10.82 1.38 -4.87
N GLN A 95 12.15 1.54 -4.84
CA GLN A 95 13.10 0.76 -5.65
C GLN A 95 12.73 0.69 -7.15
N MET A 96 12.12 1.75 -7.68
CA MET A 96 11.76 1.85 -9.10
C MET A 96 12.98 2.25 -9.94
N LEU A 97 13.68 3.30 -9.49
CA LEU A 97 14.84 3.89 -10.16
C LEU A 97 15.93 4.19 -9.12
N GLN A 98 16.29 3.18 -8.30
CA GLN A 98 17.18 3.38 -7.14
C GLN A 98 18.57 3.90 -7.54
N SER A 99 19.07 3.46 -8.69
CA SER A 99 20.31 3.97 -9.31
C SER A 99 20.29 5.48 -9.51
N MET A 100 19.10 6.09 -9.70
CA MET A 100 18.97 7.51 -9.98
C MET A 100 19.23 8.42 -8.76
N VAL A 101 19.46 7.84 -7.58
CA VAL A 101 19.96 8.59 -6.42
C VAL A 101 21.41 9.05 -6.66
N GLU A 102 22.21 8.24 -7.35
CA GLU A 102 23.64 8.46 -7.60
C GLU A 102 23.95 8.77 -9.07
N SER A 103 23.05 8.42 -10.00
CA SER A 103 23.23 8.56 -11.45
C SER A 103 22.08 9.37 -12.09
N PRO A 104 22.33 10.23 -13.09
CA PRO A 104 21.24 10.90 -13.82
C PRO A 104 20.48 9.95 -14.77
N ILE A 105 21.00 8.74 -15.01
CA ILE A 105 20.41 7.72 -15.87
C ILE A 105 20.08 6.48 -15.02
N PRO A 106 18.87 5.92 -15.14
CA PRO A 106 18.45 4.75 -14.37
C PRO A 106 19.21 3.46 -14.72
#